data_AF-A0AAD5M8H4-F1
#
_entry.id   AF-A0AAD5M8H4-F1
#
_cell.length_a   1.000
_cell.length_b   1.000
_cell.length_c   1.000
_cell.angle_alpha   90.00
_cell.angle_beta   90.00
_cell.angle_gamma   90.00
#
_symmetry.space_group_name_H-M   'P 1'
#
loop_
_entity.id
_entity.type
_entity.pdbx_description
1 polymer ?
#
loop_
_entity_poly.entity_id
_entity_poly.type
_entity_poly.pdbx_seq_one_letter_code
_entity_poly.pdbx_strand_id
1 'polypeptide(L)'
;MRRWRTRGILAALFCTLAASSADHRTRGASLDRSASAWSEAEPSTVCSDDALVDAARAILSSHFDAAIGATAPASAEETGFQHLLSQLRGVLEQKTLDAMLAAQAIAHDDFDRAATQFRRVLSYQRPDGALPLLIYGPSTDATERWFSTDRTFFPGPAFWRAANASAVNVAVLAPPIAADVAWRMYRLAPFENAMGLTVHTTDAVTFLCDVYGPLRRLHKHIVTSRRAQVSSASLLEAWHPWETLSSFSTHWREPLSSLKLQKDYRAFVQAIPASAKARFNRGAVMQNGADSVEDFYEPMMFLAACLSKTNSSSSRSRVFDPLALSPQCGFAVHDVEFNTLVLRSAVALAEIARVLIERSSVCPVFDFTEDDLEGDRSPAD
;
A
#
# COMPACT_ATOMS: atom_id res chain seq x y z
N MET A 1 -29.57 21.04 17.99
CA MET A 1 -30.29 20.10 17.09
C MET A 1 -30.09 20.44 15.60
N ARG A 2 -28.85 20.44 15.10
CA ARG A 2 -28.52 20.49 13.65
C ARG A 2 -27.13 19.88 13.43
N ARG A 3 -27.02 18.55 13.45
CA ARG A 3 -25.78 17.80 13.10
C ARG A 3 -26.09 16.34 12.72
N TRP A 4 -27.12 16.10 11.90
CA TRP A 4 -27.52 14.72 11.52
C TRP A 4 -28.01 14.57 10.07
N ARG A 5 -27.66 15.48 9.14
CA ARG A 5 -28.14 15.39 7.72
C ARG A 5 -27.08 15.01 6.68
N THR A 6 -25.79 14.95 7.02
CA THR A 6 -24.72 14.65 6.05
C THR A 6 -24.33 13.18 5.97
N ARG A 7 -24.77 12.31 6.89
CA ARG A 7 -24.49 10.85 6.83
C ARG A 7 -25.43 10.09 5.87
N GLY A 8 -26.64 10.58 5.64
CA GLY A 8 -27.61 9.89 4.77
C GLY A 8 -27.29 9.95 3.28
N ILE A 9 -26.61 11.00 2.81
CA ILE A 9 -26.35 11.21 1.37
C ILE A 9 -25.22 10.30 0.87
N LEU A 10 -24.17 10.09 1.68
CA LEU A 10 -23.06 9.19 1.34
C LEU A 10 -23.49 7.71 1.39
N ALA A 11 -24.32 7.32 2.37
CA ALA A 11 -24.87 5.97 2.43
C ALA A 11 -25.80 5.66 1.24
N ALA A 12 -26.65 6.63 0.84
CA ALA A 12 -27.55 6.46 -0.30
C ALA A 12 -26.80 6.31 -1.64
N LEU A 13 -25.71 7.05 -1.85
CA LEU A 13 -24.87 6.96 -3.05
C LEU A 13 -24.12 5.61 -3.18
N PHE A 14 -23.63 5.06 -2.07
CA PHE A 14 -22.99 3.74 -2.09
C PHE A 14 -24.02 2.60 -2.29
N CYS A 15 -25.20 2.73 -1.69
CA CYS A 15 -26.26 1.70 -1.81
C CYS A 15 -26.87 1.67 -3.23
N THR A 16 -26.90 2.79 -3.98
CA THR A 16 -27.31 2.79 -5.40
C THR A 16 -26.29 2.13 -6.33
N LEU A 17 -24.99 2.26 -6.02
CA LEU A 17 -23.92 1.61 -6.78
C LEU A 17 -23.90 0.08 -6.54
N ALA A 18 -24.16 -0.36 -5.29
CA ALA A 18 -24.25 -1.77 -4.95
C ALA A 18 -25.46 -2.47 -5.60
N ALA A 19 -26.62 -1.80 -5.67
CA ALA A 19 -27.82 -2.33 -6.33
C ALA A 19 -27.65 -2.44 -7.86
N SER A 20 -26.96 -1.48 -8.49
CA SER A 20 -26.68 -1.49 -9.94
C SER A 20 -25.74 -2.63 -10.38
N SER A 21 -24.80 -3.02 -9.52
CA SER A 21 -23.90 -4.16 -9.76
C SER A 21 -24.64 -5.51 -9.78
N ALA A 22 -25.71 -5.65 -8.99
CA ALA A 22 -26.50 -6.88 -8.93
C ALA A 22 -27.38 -7.10 -10.18
N ASP A 23 -27.84 -6.02 -10.83
CA ASP A 23 -28.83 -6.08 -11.92
C ASP A 23 -28.21 -6.36 -13.31
N HIS A 24 -26.89 -6.16 -13.46
CA HIS A 24 -26.19 -6.39 -14.73
C HIS A 24 -25.97 -7.86 -15.11
N ARG A 25 -26.35 -8.83 -14.26
CA ARG A 25 -26.28 -10.27 -14.58
C ARG A 25 -27.45 -10.79 -15.44
N THR A 26 -28.46 -9.96 -15.72
CA THR A 26 -29.61 -10.39 -16.54
C THR A 26 -30.07 -9.30 -17.51
N ARG A 27 -29.45 -9.23 -18.70
CA ARG A 27 -30.12 -9.04 -20.01
C ARG A 27 -29.11 -8.73 -21.11
N GLY A 28 -29.11 -9.55 -22.15
CA GLY A 28 -28.46 -9.26 -23.42
C GLY A 28 -29.29 -8.27 -24.26
N ALA A 29 -28.55 -7.43 -24.99
CA ALA A 29 -28.86 -6.68 -26.21
C ALA A 29 -30.23 -5.99 -26.36
N SER A 30 -30.20 -4.65 -26.48
CA SER A 30 -30.86 -3.87 -27.56
C SER A 30 -30.69 -2.37 -27.29
N LEU A 31 -29.99 -1.68 -28.18
CA LEU A 31 -29.99 -0.22 -28.28
C LEU A 31 -31.36 0.22 -28.82
N ASP A 32 -32.16 0.93 -28.03
CA ASP A 32 -33.02 1.96 -28.61
C ASP A 32 -33.40 3.07 -27.64
N ARG A 33 -33.53 4.27 -28.20
CA ARG A 33 -33.79 5.53 -27.50
C ARG A 33 -35.22 5.58 -26.97
N SER A 34 -35.39 5.93 -25.70
CA SER A 34 -36.56 6.69 -25.24
C SER A 34 -36.27 7.35 -23.90
N ALA A 35 -36.13 8.68 -23.93
CA ALA A 35 -36.26 9.52 -22.76
C ALA A 35 -37.75 9.61 -22.39
N SER A 36 -38.13 9.10 -21.22
CA SER A 36 -39.26 9.52 -20.37
C SER A 36 -39.77 8.34 -19.53
N ALA A 37 -39.35 8.31 -18.27
CA ALA A 37 -40.12 7.85 -17.11
C ALA A 37 -39.17 7.79 -15.91
N TRP A 38 -38.87 8.94 -15.31
CA TRP A 38 -38.45 8.97 -13.91
C TRP A 38 -39.70 8.70 -13.09
N SER A 39 -40.08 7.42 -13.01
CA SER A 39 -40.97 6.94 -11.96
C SER A 39 -40.17 7.10 -10.67
N GLU A 40 -40.71 7.88 -9.74
CA GLU A 40 -40.30 7.94 -8.34
C GLU A 40 -40.42 6.54 -7.74
N ALA A 41 -39.39 5.72 -7.92
CA ALA A 41 -39.17 4.59 -7.05
C ALA A 41 -38.70 5.17 -5.71
N GLU A 42 -39.58 5.16 -4.71
CA GLU A 42 -39.15 5.39 -3.34
C GLU A 42 -38.01 4.42 -3.02
N PRO A 43 -36.83 4.90 -2.57
CA PRO A 43 -35.74 4.01 -2.18
C PRO A 43 -36.12 3.36 -0.84
N SER A 44 -36.87 2.26 -0.91
CA SER A 44 -37.30 1.49 0.25
C SER A 44 -36.30 0.40 0.66
N THR A 45 -35.01 0.57 0.36
CA THR A 45 -33.96 -0.26 0.94
C THR A 45 -33.27 0.52 2.05
N VAL A 46 -33.72 0.29 3.28
CA VAL A 46 -32.91 0.55 4.46
C VAL A 46 -31.62 -0.25 4.28
N CYS A 47 -30.51 0.44 3.98
CA CYS A 47 -29.18 -0.15 3.91
C CYS A 47 -28.88 -0.66 5.33
N SER A 48 -28.99 -1.97 5.57
CA SER A 48 -28.63 -2.54 6.87
C SER A 48 -27.11 -2.62 6.98
N ASP A 49 -26.57 -2.37 8.17
CA ASP A 49 -25.13 -2.48 8.43
C ASP A 49 -24.64 -3.91 8.10
N ASP A 50 -25.45 -4.93 8.37
CA ASP A 50 -25.15 -6.33 8.02
C ASP A 50 -25.00 -6.55 6.51
N ALA A 51 -25.89 -5.97 5.69
CA ALA A 51 -25.79 -6.07 4.23
C ALA A 51 -24.54 -5.38 3.69
N LEU A 52 -24.12 -4.27 4.32
CA LEU A 52 -22.89 -3.58 3.96
C LEU A 52 -21.65 -4.42 4.33
N VAL A 53 -21.66 -5.05 5.51
CA VAL A 53 -20.58 -5.93 5.96
C VAL A 53 -20.48 -7.17 5.06
N ASP A 54 -21.61 -7.81 4.72
CA ASP A 54 -21.63 -8.97 3.84
C ASP A 54 -21.15 -8.63 2.42
N ALA A 55 -21.53 -7.47 1.89
CA ALA A 55 -21.00 -6.98 0.62
C ALA A 55 -19.49 -6.74 0.69
N ALA A 56 -18.98 -6.14 1.77
CA ALA A 56 -17.54 -5.94 1.96
C ALA A 56 -16.77 -7.26 2.04
N ARG A 57 -17.30 -8.27 2.75
CA ARG A 57 -16.73 -9.63 2.81
C ARG A 57 -16.69 -10.29 1.44
N ALA A 58 -17.76 -10.16 0.66
CA ALA A 58 -17.85 -10.71 -0.68
C ALA A 58 -16.79 -10.11 -1.60
N ILE A 59 -16.56 -8.80 -1.52
CA ILE A 59 -15.50 -8.10 -2.28
C ILE A 59 -14.10 -8.57 -1.86
N LEU A 60 -13.80 -8.60 -0.56
CA LEU A 60 -12.48 -9.05 -0.07
C LEU A 60 -12.17 -10.51 -0.45
N SER A 61 -13.20 -11.34 -0.52
CA SER A 61 -13.08 -12.75 -0.90
C SER A 61 -12.95 -12.94 -2.41
N SER A 62 -13.72 -12.20 -3.22
CA SER A 62 -13.62 -12.27 -4.68
C SER A 62 -12.30 -11.72 -5.23
N HIS A 63 -11.63 -10.85 -4.46
CA HIS A 63 -10.34 -10.27 -4.82
C HIS A 63 -9.14 -11.07 -4.29
N PHE A 64 -9.35 -12.18 -3.56
CA PHE A 64 -8.23 -12.95 -3.02
C PHE A 64 -7.44 -13.67 -4.13
N ASP A 65 -6.14 -13.39 -4.22
CA ASP A 65 -5.23 -14.08 -5.13
C ASP A 65 -4.46 -15.16 -4.40
N ALA A 66 -4.71 -16.43 -4.76
CA ALA A 66 -4.07 -17.58 -4.14
C ALA A 66 -2.57 -17.75 -4.49
N ALA A 67 -2.11 -17.22 -5.62
CA ALA A 67 -0.71 -17.34 -6.04
C ALA A 67 0.19 -16.38 -5.28
N ILE A 68 -0.29 -15.16 -5.05
CA ILE A 68 0.37 -14.19 -4.16
C ILE A 68 0.08 -14.54 -2.70
N GLY A 69 -1.10 -15.06 -2.39
CA GLY A 69 -1.59 -15.30 -1.04
C GLY A 69 -2.06 -14.01 -0.36
N ALA A 70 -2.66 -13.09 -1.13
CA ALA A 70 -3.14 -11.80 -0.62
C ALA A 70 -4.34 -11.28 -1.42
N THR A 71 -5.16 -10.44 -0.78
CA THR A 71 -6.30 -9.77 -1.43
C THR A 71 -5.85 -8.62 -2.32
N ALA A 72 -6.23 -8.70 -3.58
CA ALA A 72 -6.07 -7.66 -4.58
C ALA A 72 -6.94 -6.43 -4.26
N PRO A 73 -6.49 -5.23 -4.64
CA PRO A 73 -7.29 -4.01 -4.55
C PRO A 73 -8.54 -4.01 -5.45
N ALA A 74 -8.57 -4.81 -6.52
CA ALA A 74 -9.70 -4.91 -7.46
C ALA A 74 -9.87 -6.34 -8.00
N SER A 75 -11.06 -6.66 -8.51
CA SER A 75 -11.34 -7.94 -9.16
C SER A 75 -10.64 -8.06 -10.51
N ALA A 76 -10.44 -9.29 -10.98
CA ALA A 76 -9.81 -9.54 -12.28
C ALA A 76 -10.64 -9.05 -13.49
N GLU A 77 -11.92 -8.73 -13.29
CA GLU A 77 -12.88 -8.35 -14.34
C GLU A 77 -13.23 -6.85 -14.33
N GLU A 78 -13.19 -6.19 -13.16
CA GLU A 78 -13.54 -4.78 -13.00
C GLU A 78 -12.29 -3.90 -12.90
N THR A 79 -11.67 -3.59 -14.03
CA THR A 79 -10.52 -2.67 -14.05
C THR A 79 -10.93 -1.26 -14.42
N GLY A 80 -11.69 -0.64 -13.53
CA GLY A 80 -11.92 0.81 -13.49
C GLY A 80 -10.89 1.56 -12.65
N PHE A 81 -10.10 0.85 -11.83
CA PHE A 81 -9.04 1.41 -10.99
C PHE A 81 -7.78 0.52 -11.02
N GLN A 82 -6.75 1.00 -11.73
CA GLN A 82 -5.37 1.23 -11.24
C GLN A 82 -4.56 0.13 -10.54
N HIS A 83 -4.92 -1.15 -10.60
CA HIS A 83 -4.16 -2.22 -9.97
C HIS A 83 -4.37 -3.54 -10.71
N LEU A 84 -3.31 -4.25 -11.04
CA LEU A 84 -3.38 -5.45 -11.88
C LEU A 84 -3.33 -6.71 -11.02
N LEU A 85 -4.35 -7.58 -11.01
CA LEU A 85 -4.20 -9.02 -10.76
C LEU A 85 -5.18 -9.78 -11.68
N SER A 86 -4.76 -10.88 -12.33
CA SER A 86 -5.64 -11.70 -13.17
C SER A 86 -5.28 -13.20 -13.13
N GLN A 87 -6.28 -14.03 -12.78
CA GLN A 87 -6.22 -15.49 -12.89
C GLN A 87 -6.32 -16.03 -14.33
N LEU A 88 -6.61 -15.21 -15.35
CA LEU A 88 -6.88 -15.74 -16.70
C LEU A 88 -5.92 -15.28 -17.81
N ARG A 89 -5.10 -14.23 -17.63
CA ARG A 89 -4.01 -13.89 -18.58
C ARG A 89 -2.84 -13.11 -17.95
N GLY A 90 -2.22 -13.68 -16.91
CA GLY A 90 -0.77 -13.54 -16.68
C GLY A 90 -0.21 -12.17 -16.27
N VAL A 91 -0.94 -11.37 -15.49
CA VAL A 91 -0.31 -10.25 -14.76
C VAL A 91 -0.86 -10.16 -13.35
N LEU A 92 0.05 -10.33 -12.39
CA LEU A 92 -0.16 -10.26 -10.96
C LEU A 92 0.69 -9.14 -10.35
N GLU A 93 0.08 -8.07 -9.88
CA GLU A 93 0.67 -6.90 -9.25
C GLU A 93 -0.17 -6.45 -8.05
N GLN A 94 0.35 -6.67 -6.84
CA GLN A 94 -0.28 -6.27 -5.59
C GLN A 94 0.36 -4.99 -5.07
N LYS A 95 -0.46 -3.97 -4.75
CA LYS A 95 0.02 -2.88 -3.88
C LYS A 95 0.08 -3.39 -2.45
N THR A 96 1.26 -3.28 -1.86
CA THR A 96 1.54 -3.80 -0.52
C THR A 96 0.66 -3.17 0.55
N LEU A 97 0.41 -1.86 0.45
CA LEU A 97 -0.51 -1.15 1.34
C LEU A 97 -1.92 -1.77 1.31
N ASP A 98 -2.47 -1.96 0.13
CA ASP A 98 -3.85 -2.42 -0.05
C ASP A 98 -4.00 -3.84 0.51
N ALA A 99 -2.99 -4.69 0.32
CA ALA A 99 -2.96 -6.04 0.89
C ALA A 99 -2.96 -6.03 2.43
N MET A 100 -2.22 -5.09 3.04
CA MET A 100 -2.17 -4.93 4.50
C MET A 100 -3.49 -4.41 5.05
N LEU A 101 -4.09 -3.40 4.40
CA LEU A 101 -5.40 -2.87 4.81
C LEU A 101 -6.51 -3.91 4.62
N ALA A 102 -6.46 -4.72 3.56
CA ALA A 102 -7.36 -5.86 3.38
C ALA A 102 -7.18 -6.91 4.48
N ALA A 103 -5.95 -7.21 4.91
CA ALA A 103 -5.71 -8.10 6.04
C ALA A 103 -6.33 -7.54 7.33
N GLN A 104 -6.19 -6.25 7.61
CA GLN A 104 -6.86 -5.62 8.75
C GLN A 104 -8.38 -5.72 8.69
N ALA A 105 -8.96 -5.56 7.50
CA ALA A 105 -10.40 -5.72 7.31
C ALA A 105 -10.84 -7.17 7.54
N ILE A 106 -10.10 -8.16 6.99
CA ILE A 106 -10.36 -9.59 7.19
C ILE A 106 -10.25 -9.96 8.68
N ALA A 107 -9.35 -9.33 9.44
CA ALA A 107 -9.14 -9.63 10.86
C ALA A 107 -10.36 -9.34 11.75
N HIS A 108 -11.37 -8.59 11.27
CA HIS A 108 -12.64 -8.43 11.98
C HIS A 108 -13.45 -9.73 12.07
N ASP A 109 -13.27 -10.66 11.12
CA ASP A 109 -14.03 -11.90 11.01
C ASP A 109 -13.16 -13.14 11.14
N ASP A 110 -11.97 -13.12 10.54
CA ASP A 110 -11.06 -14.26 10.44
C ASP A 110 -9.61 -13.78 10.66
N PHE A 111 -9.22 -13.76 11.93
CA PHE A 111 -7.88 -13.31 12.34
C PHE A 111 -6.77 -14.20 11.74
N ASP A 112 -6.97 -15.51 11.63
CA ASP A 112 -5.95 -16.44 11.16
C ASP A 112 -5.66 -16.26 9.66
N ARG A 113 -6.71 -16.10 8.85
CA ARG A 113 -6.58 -15.75 7.44
C ARG A 113 -5.89 -14.39 7.27
N ALA A 114 -6.28 -13.40 8.06
CA ALA A 114 -5.65 -12.09 8.03
C ALA A 114 -4.16 -12.14 8.39
N ALA A 115 -3.82 -12.84 9.47
CA ALA A 115 -2.46 -13.02 9.95
C ALA A 115 -1.60 -13.76 8.91
N THR A 116 -2.16 -14.78 8.25
CA THR A 116 -1.51 -15.50 7.15
C THR A 116 -1.20 -14.58 5.97
N GLN A 117 -2.19 -13.79 5.52
CA GLN A 117 -1.99 -12.82 4.45
C GLN A 117 -0.94 -11.77 4.82
N PHE A 118 -0.98 -11.24 6.04
CA PHE A 118 -0.04 -10.21 6.48
C PHE A 118 1.40 -10.74 6.55
N ARG A 119 1.61 -11.95 7.09
CA ARG A 119 2.92 -12.65 7.05
C ARG A 119 3.39 -12.87 5.62
N ARG A 120 2.48 -13.27 4.72
CA ARG A 120 2.79 -13.47 3.31
C ARG A 120 3.24 -12.19 2.63
N VAL A 121 2.57 -11.07 2.86
CA VAL A 121 2.98 -9.76 2.34
C VAL A 121 4.37 -9.37 2.86
N LEU A 122 4.63 -9.55 4.17
CA LEU A 122 5.95 -9.29 4.75
C LEU A 122 7.05 -10.23 4.22
N SER A 123 6.73 -11.41 3.72
CA SER A 123 7.72 -12.32 3.11
C SER A 123 8.35 -11.77 1.83
N TYR A 124 7.73 -10.76 1.20
CA TYR A 124 8.29 -10.02 0.07
C TYR A 124 9.20 -8.85 0.49
N GLN A 125 9.40 -8.64 1.79
CA GLN A 125 10.39 -7.70 2.29
C GLN A 125 11.78 -8.10 1.79
N ARG A 126 12.53 -7.11 1.31
CA ARG A 126 13.92 -7.30 0.87
C ARG A 126 14.86 -7.59 2.05
N PRO A 127 16.04 -8.21 1.80
CA PRO A 127 17.02 -8.49 2.86
C PRO A 127 17.49 -7.26 3.65
N ASP A 128 17.46 -6.06 3.05
CA ASP A 128 17.81 -4.79 3.69
C ASP A 128 16.66 -4.15 4.48
N GLY A 129 15.52 -4.84 4.62
CA GLY A 129 14.35 -4.38 5.36
C GLY A 129 13.35 -3.57 4.53
N ALA A 130 13.68 -3.19 3.29
CA ALA A 130 12.77 -2.46 2.42
C ALA A 130 11.53 -3.28 2.09
N LEU A 131 10.36 -2.69 2.29
CA LEU A 131 9.08 -3.27 1.88
C LEU A 131 8.63 -2.58 0.58
N PRO A 132 8.60 -3.30 -0.57
CA PRO A 132 8.32 -2.68 -1.85
C PRO A 132 6.87 -2.20 -1.95
N LEU A 133 6.64 -1.12 -2.70
CA LEU A 133 5.30 -0.63 -3.03
C LEU A 133 4.46 -1.69 -3.76
N LEU A 134 5.09 -2.41 -4.69
CA LEU A 134 4.47 -3.37 -5.61
C LEU A 134 5.09 -4.75 -5.45
N ILE A 135 4.25 -5.78 -5.47
CA ILE A 135 4.66 -7.18 -5.46
C ILE A 135 4.13 -7.83 -6.73
N TYR A 136 5.03 -8.37 -7.56
CA TYR A 136 4.64 -9.11 -8.75
C TYR A 136 4.52 -10.61 -8.45
N GLY A 137 3.37 -11.19 -8.81
CA GLY A 137 3.15 -12.62 -8.67
C GLY A 137 3.84 -13.44 -9.77
N PRO A 138 3.89 -14.78 -9.61
CA PRO A 138 4.69 -15.67 -10.47
C PRO A 138 4.21 -15.77 -11.92
N SER A 139 2.95 -15.42 -12.22
CA SER A 139 2.45 -15.45 -13.60
C SER A 139 2.66 -14.14 -14.36
N THR A 140 3.23 -13.11 -13.72
CA THR A 140 3.63 -11.87 -14.40
C THR A 140 4.87 -12.10 -15.25
N ASP A 141 4.81 -11.77 -16.54
CA ASP A 141 5.99 -11.79 -17.39
C ASP A 141 7.02 -10.77 -16.87
N ALA A 142 8.11 -11.30 -16.34
CA ALA A 142 9.14 -10.49 -15.76
C ALA A 142 9.84 -9.60 -16.81
N THR A 143 9.81 -9.97 -18.10
CA THR A 143 10.44 -9.21 -19.19
C THR A 143 9.65 -7.98 -19.64
N GLU A 144 8.38 -7.87 -19.23
CA GLU A 144 7.56 -6.73 -19.57
C GLU A 144 8.02 -5.47 -18.82
N ARG A 145 8.45 -4.46 -19.59
CA ARG A 145 8.75 -3.13 -19.05
C ARG A 145 7.48 -2.30 -18.83
N TRP A 146 6.50 -2.52 -19.70
CA TRP A 146 5.19 -1.89 -19.66
C TRP A 146 4.15 -2.95 -20.00
N PHE A 147 3.07 -2.99 -19.23
CA PHE A 147 2.02 -3.97 -19.48
C PHE A 147 1.27 -3.65 -20.78
N SER A 148 1.04 -4.68 -21.59
CA SER A 148 0.20 -4.62 -22.78
C SER A 148 -1.27 -4.37 -22.44
N THR A 149 -1.71 -4.78 -21.24
CA THR A 149 -3.09 -4.67 -20.74
C THR A 149 -3.51 -3.23 -20.43
N ASP A 150 -4.77 -2.89 -20.61
CA ASP A 150 -5.35 -1.57 -20.30
C ASP A 150 -5.67 -1.31 -18.83
N ARG A 151 -5.22 -2.23 -17.96
CA ARG A 151 -5.69 -2.40 -16.58
C ARG A 151 -4.84 -1.69 -15.53
N THR A 152 -3.60 -1.33 -15.85
CA THR A 152 -2.73 -0.54 -14.97
C THR A 152 -1.96 0.53 -15.74
N PHE A 153 -1.57 1.57 -15.00
CA PHE A 153 -0.60 2.57 -15.43
C PHE A 153 0.78 2.36 -14.79
N PHE A 154 0.89 1.44 -13.82
CA PHE A 154 2.17 1.07 -13.24
C PHE A 154 3.05 0.38 -14.29
N PRO A 155 4.38 0.56 -14.20
CA PRO A 155 5.28 -0.14 -15.08
C PRO A 155 5.34 -1.64 -14.75
N GLY A 156 5.82 -2.44 -15.69
CA GLY A 156 6.05 -3.87 -15.49
C GLY A 156 7.37 -4.19 -14.79
N PRO A 157 7.63 -5.46 -14.44
CA PRO A 157 8.79 -5.84 -13.65
C PRO A 157 10.14 -5.44 -14.27
N ALA A 158 10.27 -5.48 -15.61
CA ALA A 158 11.51 -5.11 -16.29
C ALA A 158 11.83 -3.60 -16.23
N PHE A 159 10.88 -2.76 -15.82
CA PHE A 159 11.16 -1.35 -15.54
C PHE A 159 12.02 -1.19 -14.29
N TRP A 160 11.73 -1.99 -13.27
CA TRP A 160 12.36 -1.94 -11.94
C TRP A 160 13.70 -2.68 -11.89
N ARG A 161 14.04 -3.45 -12.93
CA ARG A 161 15.32 -4.17 -12.98
C ARG A 161 16.48 -3.25 -13.30
N ALA A 162 17.57 -3.45 -12.56
CA ALA A 162 18.90 -3.07 -13.00
C ALA A 162 19.24 -3.74 -14.34
N ALA A 163 20.09 -3.10 -15.15
CA ALA A 163 20.56 -3.69 -16.42
C ALA A 163 21.21 -5.09 -16.27
N ASN A 164 21.66 -5.46 -15.05
CA ASN A 164 22.37 -6.71 -14.76
C ASN A 164 21.79 -7.52 -13.58
N ALA A 165 20.57 -7.21 -13.10
CA ALA A 165 19.95 -7.94 -11.99
C ALA A 165 18.90 -8.94 -12.49
N SER A 166 18.97 -10.17 -11.99
CA SER A 166 17.92 -11.19 -12.23
C SER A 166 16.66 -10.94 -11.39
N ALA A 167 16.80 -10.30 -10.23
CA ALA A 167 15.69 -10.00 -9.32
C ALA A 167 15.00 -8.68 -9.67
N VAL A 168 13.67 -8.68 -9.58
CA VAL A 168 12.84 -7.47 -9.66
C VAL A 168 13.06 -6.65 -8.39
N ASN A 169 13.39 -5.36 -8.55
CA ASN A 169 13.67 -4.50 -7.42
C ASN A 169 12.84 -3.21 -7.46
N VAL A 170 11.61 -3.29 -6.95
CA VAL A 170 10.76 -2.11 -6.81
C VAL A 170 11.40 -1.18 -5.78
N ALA A 171 11.99 -0.09 -6.27
CA ALA A 171 12.81 0.82 -5.48
C ALA A 171 12.00 1.75 -4.57
N VAL A 172 10.71 1.91 -4.85
CA VAL A 172 9.78 2.74 -4.09
C VAL A 172 9.19 1.92 -2.95
N LEU A 173 9.18 2.49 -1.73
CA LEU A 173 8.64 1.81 -0.55
C LEU A 173 7.12 1.87 -0.53
N ALA A 174 6.51 0.87 0.08
CA ALA A 174 5.12 0.97 0.53
C ALA A 174 5.02 2.05 1.63
N PRO A 175 3.86 2.74 1.74
CA PRO A 175 3.63 3.67 2.84
C PRO A 175 3.91 3.03 4.21
N PRO A 176 4.64 3.72 5.11
CA PRO A 176 5.27 3.11 6.28
C PRO A 176 4.31 2.93 7.45
N ILE A 177 3.22 2.18 7.23
CA ILE A 177 2.15 1.95 8.22
C ILE A 177 2.08 0.51 8.74
N ALA A 178 2.94 -0.38 8.25
CA ALA A 178 2.82 -1.82 8.46
C ALA A 178 2.66 -2.20 9.94
N ALA A 179 3.40 -1.59 10.86
CA ALA A 179 3.27 -1.94 12.28
C ALA A 179 1.98 -1.38 12.92
N ASP A 180 1.46 -0.22 12.47
CA ASP A 180 0.14 0.29 12.90
C ASP A 180 -0.97 -0.69 12.48
N VAL A 181 -0.85 -1.25 11.27
CA VAL A 181 -1.79 -2.28 10.77
C VAL A 181 -1.69 -3.57 11.58
N ALA A 182 -0.48 -4.08 11.81
CA ALA A 182 -0.26 -5.29 12.62
C ALA A 182 -0.82 -5.12 14.05
N TRP A 183 -0.57 -3.97 14.66
CA TRP A 183 -1.10 -3.65 15.99
C TRP A 183 -2.63 -3.60 16.01
N ARG A 184 -3.26 -3.00 15.00
CA ARG A 184 -4.72 -2.99 14.87
C ARG A 184 -5.29 -4.39 14.67
N MET A 185 -4.65 -5.23 13.85
CA MET A 185 -5.06 -6.62 13.67
C MET A 185 -5.01 -7.38 14.99
N TYR A 186 -3.92 -7.27 15.76
CA TYR A 186 -3.81 -7.89 17.07
C TYR A 186 -4.93 -7.46 18.03
N ARG A 187 -5.32 -6.18 18.00
CA ARG A 187 -6.44 -5.67 18.80
C ARG A 187 -7.82 -6.19 18.38
N LEU A 188 -7.94 -6.71 17.16
CA LEU A 188 -9.16 -7.37 16.67
C LEU A 188 -9.14 -8.88 16.93
N ALA A 189 -7.98 -9.43 17.31
CA ALA A 189 -7.84 -10.85 17.56
C ALA A 189 -8.77 -11.31 18.69
N PRO A 190 -9.30 -12.54 18.61
CA PRO A 190 -10.17 -13.08 19.64
C PRO A 190 -9.48 -13.10 21.01
N PHE A 191 -10.30 -13.04 22.05
CA PHE A 191 -9.86 -13.22 23.43
C PHE A 191 -10.21 -14.62 23.90
N GLU A 192 -9.34 -15.18 24.75
CA GLU A 192 -9.61 -16.36 25.54
C GLU A 192 -9.86 -15.96 26.99
N ASN A 193 -10.82 -16.63 27.62
CA ASN A 193 -11.05 -16.51 29.06
C ASN A 193 -10.33 -17.65 29.76
N ALA A 194 -9.21 -17.35 30.41
CA ALA A 194 -8.45 -18.31 31.19
C ALA A 194 -8.41 -17.85 32.66
N MET A 195 -8.87 -18.71 33.58
CA MET A 195 -8.83 -18.44 35.03
C MET A 195 -9.44 -17.09 35.45
N GLY A 196 -10.52 -16.66 34.79
CA GLY A 196 -11.21 -15.40 35.10
C GLY A 196 -10.56 -14.13 34.52
N LEU A 197 -9.48 -14.27 33.73
CA LEU A 197 -8.84 -13.19 33.00
C LEU A 197 -9.14 -13.32 31.49
N THR A 198 -9.55 -12.22 30.88
CA THR A 198 -9.70 -12.10 29.43
C THR A 198 -8.36 -11.68 28.85
N VAL A 199 -7.73 -12.58 28.09
CA VAL A 199 -6.41 -12.37 27.49
C VAL A 199 -6.45 -12.65 26.00
N HIS A 200 -5.55 -12.05 25.22
CA HIS A 200 -5.40 -12.42 23.81
C HIS A 200 -4.97 -13.88 23.67
N THR A 201 -5.43 -14.54 22.61
CA THR A 201 -5.07 -15.94 22.33
C THR A 201 -3.56 -16.09 22.10
N THR A 202 -3.06 -17.31 22.27
CA THR A 202 -1.65 -17.63 21.97
C THR A 202 -1.32 -17.36 20.50
N ASP A 203 -2.26 -17.60 19.59
CA ASP A 203 -2.09 -17.36 18.15
C ASP A 203 -1.95 -15.87 17.82
N ALA A 204 -2.67 -15.00 18.53
CA ALA A 204 -2.56 -13.55 18.38
C ALA A 204 -1.18 -13.03 18.80
N VAL A 205 -0.64 -13.55 19.91
CA VAL A 205 0.71 -13.21 20.38
C VAL A 205 1.78 -13.81 19.46
N THR A 206 1.58 -15.04 18.97
CA THR A 206 2.46 -15.70 17.99
C THR A 206 2.53 -14.89 16.69
N PHE A 207 1.40 -14.35 16.22
CA PHE A 207 1.39 -13.42 15.10
C PHE A 207 2.31 -12.22 15.32
N LEU A 208 2.22 -11.56 16.49
CA LEU A 208 3.12 -10.45 16.83
C LEU A 208 4.60 -10.87 16.85
N CYS A 209 4.89 -12.05 17.40
CA CYS A 209 6.23 -12.63 17.43
C CYS A 209 6.82 -12.78 16.02
N ASP A 210 6.04 -13.34 15.10
CA ASP A 210 6.45 -13.59 13.71
C ASP A 210 6.74 -12.29 12.93
N VAL A 211 5.93 -11.25 13.17
CA VAL A 211 6.00 -10.01 12.38
C VAL A 211 6.93 -8.96 12.98
N TYR A 212 7.26 -9.03 14.27
CA TYR A 212 8.08 -8.01 14.94
C TYR A 212 9.45 -7.85 14.27
N GLY A 213 10.17 -8.94 14.02
CA GLY A 213 11.48 -8.92 13.37
C GLY A 213 11.47 -8.20 12.00
N PRO A 214 10.62 -8.63 11.06
CA PRO A 214 10.41 -7.92 9.79
C PRO A 214 10.03 -6.44 9.96
N LEU A 215 9.09 -6.10 10.84
CA LEU A 215 8.66 -4.72 11.06
C LEU A 215 9.79 -3.84 11.60
N ARG A 216 10.60 -4.35 12.53
CA ARG A 216 11.79 -3.67 13.06
C ARG A 216 12.82 -3.42 11.95
N ARG A 217 13.06 -4.39 11.06
CA ARG A 217 13.95 -4.20 9.90
C ARG A 217 13.44 -3.11 8.96
N LEU A 218 12.13 -3.04 8.73
CA LEU A 218 11.53 -1.97 7.92
C LEU A 218 11.75 -0.59 8.55
N HIS A 219 11.50 -0.45 9.85
CA HIS A 219 11.75 0.80 10.57
C HIS A 219 13.22 1.21 10.53
N LYS A 220 14.13 0.26 10.79
CA LYS A 220 15.56 0.50 10.66
C LYS A 220 15.92 0.96 9.25
N HIS A 221 15.39 0.31 8.21
CA HIS A 221 15.62 0.70 6.83
C HIS A 221 15.16 2.14 6.54
N ILE A 222 13.94 2.49 6.93
CA ILE A 222 13.37 3.82 6.72
C ILE A 222 14.20 4.88 7.45
N VAL A 223 14.48 4.71 8.74
CA VAL A 223 15.24 5.70 9.53
C VAL A 223 16.67 5.88 8.99
N THR A 224 17.34 4.78 8.62
CA THR A 224 18.73 4.84 8.14
C THR A 224 18.84 5.38 6.72
N SER A 225 17.85 5.11 5.85
CA SER A 225 17.88 5.57 4.47
C SER A 225 17.32 6.98 4.30
N ARG A 226 16.28 7.37 5.06
CA ARG A 226 15.52 8.61 4.84
C ARG A 226 15.94 9.77 5.73
N ARG A 227 16.89 9.58 6.65
CA ARG A 227 17.42 10.68 7.47
C ARG A 227 18.26 11.60 6.58
N ALA A 228 17.86 12.87 6.52
CA ALA A 228 18.60 13.89 5.78
C ALA A 228 20.05 13.99 6.33
N GLN A 229 21.05 13.89 5.46
CA GLN A 229 22.46 13.99 5.89
C GLN A 229 22.86 15.40 6.32
N VAL A 230 22.10 16.42 5.88
CA VAL A 230 22.50 17.84 5.96
C VAL A 230 21.72 18.63 7.00
N SER A 231 20.61 18.09 7.53
CA SER A 231 19.79 18.80 8.54
C SER A 231 19.79 18.06 9.87
N SER A 232 19.91 18.80 10.97
CA SER A 232 19.69 18.32 12.34
C SER A 232 18.21 18.02 12.65
N ALA A 233 17.34 18.06 11.63
CA ALA A 233 15.92 17.79 11.80
C ALA A 233 15.69 16.30 12.01
N SER A 234 14.85 15.96 12.99
CA SER A 234 14.36 14.61 13.25
C SER A 234 13.43 14.06 12.14
N LEU A 235 13.15 14.86 11.11
CA LEU A 235 12.26 14.49 10.01
C LEU A 235 12.98 13.62 8.98
N LEU A 236 12.19 12.74 8.39
CA LEU A 236 12.59 11.82 7.34
C LEU A 236 12.12 12.32 5.98
N GLU A 237 12.92 12.08 4.96
CA GLU A 237 12.62 12.42 3.57
C GLU A 237 11.74 11.34 2.93
N ALA A 238 10.64 11.74 2.31
CA ALA A 238 9.97 10.94 1.30
C ALA A 238 10.73 11.11 -0.03
N TRP A 239 11.02 10.00 -0.69
CA TRP A 239 11.76 10.00 -1.96
C TRP A 239 10.85 9.78 -3.16
N HIS A 240 9.59 9.43 -2.95
CA HIS A 240 8.59 9.33 -4.01
C HIS A 240 7.17 9.55 -3.45
N PRO A 241 6.27 10.28 -4.14
CA PRO A 241 4.90 10.49 -3.65
C PRO A 241 4.11 9.21 -3.36
N TRP A 242 4.32 8.13 -4.14
CA TRP A 242 3.74 6.81 -3.86
C TRP A 242 4.14 6.17 -2.52
N GLU A 243 5.13 6.71 -1.80
CA GLU A 243 5.45 6.29 -0.43
C GLU A 243 4.47 6.86 0.60
N THR A 244 3.45 7.61 0.17
CA THR A 244 2.42 8.19 1.05
C THR A 244 1.01 7.72 0.66
N LEU A 245 0.02 8.02 1.50
CA LEU A 245 -1.39 7.68 1.20
C LEU A 245 -2.03 8.69 0.23
N SER A 246 -1.43 9.88 0.12
CA SER A 246 -1.91 10.99 -0.68
C SER A 246 -0.99 11.29 -1.87
N SER A 247 -0.54 10.24 -2.56
CA SER A 247 0.43 10.35 -3.66
C SER A 247 0.02 11.27 -4.81
N PHE A 248 -1.28 11.56 -4.91
CA PHE A 248 -1.89 12.41 -5.93
C PHE A 248 -2.43 13.73 -5.34
N SER A 249 -1.98 14.13 -4.17
CA SER A 249 -2.35 15.42 -3.59
C SER A 249 -1.62 16.57 -4.29
N THR A 250 -2.26 17.74 -4.38
CA THR A 250 -1.74 18.90 -5.11
C THR A 250 -0.44 19.46 -4.53
N HIS A 251 -0.14 19.20 -3.25
CA HIS A 251 1.11 19.62 -2.62
C HIS A 251 2.36 19.01 -3.27
N TRP A 252 2.23 17.87 -3.97
CA TRP A 252 3.33 17.27 -4.71
C TRP A 252 3.70 18.00 -6.01
N ARG A 253 2.81 18.85 -6.54
CA ARG A 253 2.99 19.49 -7.86
C ARG A 253 4.27 20.31 -7.92
N GLU A 254 4.51 21.16 -6.92
CA GLU A 254 5.69 22.01 -6.88
C GLU A 254 6.99 21.19 -6.76
N PRO A 255 7.14 20.28 -5.77
CA PRO A 255 8.31 19.40 -5.71
C PRO A 255 8.57 18.62 -7.00
N LEU A 256 7.53 18.05 -7.62
CA LEU A 256 7.64 17.28 -8.86
C LEU A 256 8.02 18.14 -10.07
N SER A 257 7.62 19.42 -10.08
CA SER A 257 7.95 20.33 -11.18
C SER A 257 9.45 20.54 -11.36
N SER A 258 10.22 20.48 -10.27
CA SER A 258 11.68 20.62 -10.29
C SER A 258 12.38 19.53 -11.11
N LEU A 259 11.79 18.33 -11.16
CA LEU A 259 12.31 17.20 -11.94
C LEU A 259 12.28 17.46 -13.45
N LYS A 260 11.39 18.34 -13.92
CA LYS A 260 11.26 18.71 -15.33
C LYS A 260 12.52 19.41 -15.86
N LEU A 261 13.38 19.94 -14.98
CA LEU A 261 14.64 20.60 -15.31
C LEU A 261 15.81 19.63 -15.52
N GLN A 262 15.64 18.35 -15.19
CA GLN A 262 16.70 17.34 -15.33
C GLN A 262 16.99 17.05 -16.81
N LYS A 263 18.27 16.90 -17.15
CA LYS A 263 18.75 16.73 -18.54
C LYS A 263 18.04 15.59 -19.29
N ASP A 264 17.79 14.48 -18.60
CA ASP A 264 17.24 13.26 -19.19
C ASP A 264 15.71 13.19 -19.13
N TYR A 265 15.05 14.16 -18.48
CA TYR A 265 13.60 14.14 -18.23
C TYR A 265 12.80 14.03 -19.53
N ARG A 266 13.08 14.92 -20.49
CA ARG A 266 12.34 14.98 -21.76
C ARG A 266 12.48 13.70 -22.57
N ALA A 267 13.69 13.16 -22.66
CA ALA A 267 13.97 11.92 -23.39
C ALA A 267 13.25 10.73 -22.72
N PHE A 268 13.25 10.66 -21.39
CA PHE A 268 12.55 9.62 -20.65
C PHE A 268 11.03 9.68 -20.87
N VAL A 269 10.43 10.86 -20.75
CA VAL A 269 8.98 11.06 -20.87
C VAL A 269 8.46 10.71 -22.26
N GLN A 270 9.26 10.94 -23.31
CA GLN A 270 8.95 10.53 -24.68
C GLN A 270 8.97 9.00 -24.86
N ALA A 271 9.71 8.27 -24.02
CA ALA A 271 9.78 6.81 -24.05
C ALA A 271 8.65 6.14 -23.25
N ILE A 272 7.85 6.89 -22.48
CA ILE A 272 6.66 6.36 -21.81
C ILE A 272 5.58 6.09 -22.86
N PRO A 273 5.03 4.86 -22.94
CA PRO A 273 3.99 4.54 -23.91
C PRO A 273 2.76 5.44 -23.78
N ALA A 274 2.24 5.92 -24.91
CA ALA A 274 1.02 6.73 -24.93
C ALA A 274 -0.18 6.00 -24.30
N SER A 275 -0.23 4.67 -24.44
CA SER A 275 -1.24 3.84 -23.79
C SER A 275 -1.17 3.91 -22.26
N ALA A 276 0.03 3.94 -21.67
CA ALA A 276 0.22 4.05 -20.23
C ALA A 276 -0.23 5.44 -19.72
N LYS A 277 0.14 6.52 -20.43
CA LYS A 277 -0.32 7.88 -20.14
C LYS A 277 -1.85 8.00 -20.21
N ALA A 278 -2.46 7.43 -21.25
CA ALA A 278 -3.91 7.43 -21.42
C ALA A 278 -4.63 6.65 -20.30
N ARG A 279 -4.04 5.53 -19.82
CA ARG A 279 -4.58 4.76 -18.68
C ARG A 279 -4.51 5.56 -17.39
N PHE A 280 -3.39 6.25 -17.12
CA PHE A 280 -3.28 7.14 -15.98
C PHE A 280 -4.37 8.21 -16.01
N ASN A 281 -4.51 8.91 -17.15
CA ASN A 281 -5.50 9.98 -17.31
C ASN A 281 -6.94 9.50 -17.08
N ARG A 282 -7.29 8.30 -17.56
CA ARG A 282 -8.62 7.69 -17.29
C ARG A 282 -8.85 7.39 -15.81
N GLY A 283 -7.81 6.94 -15.09
CA GLY A 283 -7.91 6.61 -13.66
C GLY A 283 -7.79 7.82 -12.73
N ALA A 284 -7.20 8.92 -13.20
CA ALA A 284 -7.01 10.15 -12.44
C ALA A 284 -8.30 11.01 -12.33
N VAL A 285 -9.49 10.39 -12.38
CA VAL A 285 -10.80 11.08 -12.32
C VAL A 285 -10.92 11.98 -11.09
N MET A 286 -10.25 11.62 -9.99
CA MET A 286 -10.23 12.40 -8.74
C MET A 286 -9.42 13.71 -8.83
N GLN A 287 -8.60 13.90 -9.87
CA GLN A 287 -7.74 15.07 -9.99
C GLN A 287 -8.30 16.21 -10.85
N ASN A 288 -9.42 16.04 -11.57
CA ASN A 288 -10.16 17.08 -12.32
C ASN A 288 -9.30 18.04 -13.19
N GLY A 289 -8.06 17.68 -13.52
CA GLY A 289 -7.11 18.53 -14.23
C GLY A 289 -6.66 17.90 -15.54
N ALA A 290 -6.75 18.65 -16.64
CA ALA A 290 -6.26 18.25 -17.95
C ALA A 290 -4.76 17.88 -17.96
N ASP A 291 -4.00 18.37 -16.97
CA ASP A 291 -2.54 18.25 -16.89
C ASP A 291 -2.07 17.18 -15.89
N SER A 292 -2.95 16.26 -15.45
CA SER A 292 -2.61 15.25 -14.42
C SER A 292 -1.45 14.33 -14.84
N VAL A 293 -1.31 14.07 -16.14
CA VAL A 293 -0.23 13.27 -16.70
C VAL A 293 1.10 14.02 -16.59
N GLU A 294 1.15 15.26 -17.05
CA GLU A 294 2.35 16.09 -17.10
C GLU A 294 2.80 16.54 -15.71
N ASP A 295 1.87 16.78 -14.79
CA ASP A 295 2.17 17.29 -13.44
C ASP A 295 2.47 16.18 -12.42
N PHE A 296 1.94 14.97 -12.61
CA PHE A 296 2.11 13.89 -11.65
C PHE A 296 2.72 12.64 -12.27
N TYR A 297 2.07 12.05 -13.28
CA TYR A 297 2.48 10.74 -13.78
C TYR A 297 3.88 10.73 -14.38
N GLU A 298 4.17 11.66 -15.29
CA GLU A 298 5.48 11.77 -15.94
C GLU A 298 6.64 11.99 -14.94
N PRO A 299 6.58 12.96 -14.02
CA PRO A 299 7.65 13.15 -13.04
C PRO A 299 7.75 12.01 -12.01
N MET A 300 6.64 11.39 -11.60
CA MET A 300 6.68 10.18 -10.76
C MET A 300 7.36 9.02 -11.48
N MET A 301 7.01 8.77 -12.75
CA MET A 301 7.66 7.72 -13.54
C MET A 301 9.16 7.98 -13.72
N PHE A 302 9.56 9.24 -13.95
CA PHE A 302 10.97 9.62 -14.06
C PHE A 302 11.71 9.34 -12.75
N LEU A 303 11.12 9.72 -11.62
CA LEU A 303 11.67 9.49 -10.29
C LEU A 303 11.79 8.00 -9.97
N ALA A 304 10.75 7.21 -10.25
CA ALA A 304 10.76 5.76 -10.10
C ALA A 304 11.88 5.09 -10.93
N ALA A 305 12.10 5.56 -12.16
CA ALA A 305 13.19 5.07 -13.01
C ALA A 305 14.57 5.46 -12.45
N CYS A 306 14.72 6.67 -11.91
CA CYS A 306 15.96 7.10 -11.27
C CYS A 306 16.29 6.26 -10.04
N LEU A 307 15.33 6.09 -9.12
CA LEU A 307 15.49 5.27 -7.90
C LEU A 307 15.82 3.80 -8.21
N SER A 308 15.28 3.26 -9.31
CA SER A 308 15.59 1.89 -9.77
C SER A 308 17.05 1.75 -10.22
N LYS A 309 17.61 2.78 -10.88
CA LYS A 309 19.02 2.79 -11.31
C LYS A 309 19.98 2.92 -10.13
N THR A 310 19.69 3.79 -9.17
CA THR A 310 20.60 4.07 -8.04
C THR A 310 20.72 2.88 -7.09
N ASN A 311 19.64 2.12 -6.88
CA ASN A 311 19.65 0.87 -6.11
C ASN A 311 20.49 -0.26 -6.74
N SER A 312 20.87 -0.15 -8.01
CA SER A 312 21.65 -1.16 -8.73
C SER A 312 23.16 -1.02 -8.51
N SER A 313 23.62 0.20 -8.26
CA SER A 313 25.04 0.55 -8.14
C SER A 313 25.60 0.35 -6.73
N SER A 314 24.75 0.13 -5.72
CA SER A 314 25.14 -0.12 -4.33
C SER A 314 25.43 -1.60 -4.02
N SER A 315 25.35 -2.48 -5.01
CA SER A 315 25.73 -3.89 -4.86
C SER A 315 27.25 -4.06 -4.96
N ARG A 316 27.95 -3.68 -3.90
CA ARG A 316 29.22 -4.27 -3.41
C ARG A 316 29.67 -3.47 -2.19
N SER A 317 29.38 -4.02 -1.00
CA SER A 317 30.16 -3.78 0.20
C SER A 317 30.00 -2.44 0.92
N ARG A 318 28.81 -2.05 1.42
CA ARG A 318 28.71 -1.18 2.61
C ARG A 318 27.45 -1.47 3.43
N VAL A 319 27.59 -2.34 4.44
CA VAL A 319 26.54 -2.64 5.44
C VAL A 319 26.40 -1.51 6.49
N PHE A 320 27.23 -0.45 6.41
CA PHE A 320 27.28 0.62 7.41
C PHE A 320 27.40 2.04 6.84
N ASP A 321 27.26 2.27 5.53
CA ASP A 321 27.17 3.65 5.04
C ASP A 321 25.70 4.07 4.90
N PRO A 322 25.31 5.24 5.43
CA PRO A 322 23.97 5.79 5.19
C PRO A 322 23.75 5.88 3.68
N LEU A 323 22.69 5.23 3.20
CA LEU A 323 22.34 5.14 1.78
C LEU A 323 22.08 6.53 1.20
N ALA A 324 23.13 7.17 0.68
CA ALA A 324 23.12 8.48 0.03
C ALA A 324 22.48 8.43 -1.38
N LEU A 325 21.26 7.90 -1.49
CA LEU A 325 20.52 7.76 -2.74
C LEU A 325 19.79 9.06 -3.14
N SER A 326 19.43 9.89 -2.15
CA SER A 326 18.63 11.12 -2.26
C SER A 326 19.20 12.20 -3.20
N PRO A 327 20.51 12.56 -3.18
CA PRO A 327 21.01 13.67 -4.00
C PRO A 327 21.01 13.38 -5.50
N GLN A 328 20.98 12.10 -5.91
CA GLN A 328 21.20 11.70 -7.30
C GLN A 328 19.97 11.88 -8.19
N CYS A 329 18.77 11.79 -7.61
CA CYS A 329 17.51 11.96 -8.34
C CYS A 329 16.94 13.38 -8.22
N GLY A 330 17.55 14.24 -7.40
CA GLY A 330 17.13 15.64 -7.22
C GLY A 330 15.75 15.80 -6.58
N PHE A 331 15.28 14.79 -5.82
CA PHE A 331 13.97 14.81 -5.18
C PHE A 331 14.03 14.18 -3.78
N ALA A 332 13.70 14.99 -2.79
CA ALA A 332 13.54 14.58 -1.40
C ALA A 332 12.65 15.60 -0.70
N VAL A 333 11.60 15.15 -0.02
CA VAL A 333 10.62 16.05 0.60
C VAL A 333 10.37 15.62 2.03
N HIS A 334 10.49 16.55 2.98
CA HIS A 334 9.99 16.36 4.34
C HIS A 334 8.47 16.46 4.35
N ASP A 335 7.79 15.37 3.97
CA ASP A 335 6.35 15.31 3.94
C ASP A 335 5.76 15.00 5.33
N VAL A 336 4.74 15.74 5.71
CA VAL A 336 4.08 15.61 7.02
C VAL A 336 3.29 14.30 7.13
N GLU A 337 2.66 13.85 6.04
CA GLU A 337 1.93 12.58 6.04
C GLU A 337 2.92 11.44 6.22
N PHE A 338 3.96 11.36 5.39
CA PHE A 338 5.02 10.36 5.49
C PHE A 338 5.60 10.25 6.90
N ASN A 339 6.03 11.37 7.48
CA ASN A 339 6.58 11.39 8.84
C ASN A 339 5.56 10.97 9.91
N THR A 340 4.29 11.36 9.76
CA THR A 340 3.22 10.94 10.66
C THR A 340 2.98 9.44 10.56
N LEU A 341 3.01 8.86 9.36
CA LEU A 341 2.87 7.41 9.17
C LEU A 341 4.02 6.66 9.83
N VAL A 342 5.27 7.10 9.64
CA VAL A 342 6.43 6.50 10.29
C VAL A 342 6.29 6.59 11.81
N LEU A 343 5.95 7.75 12.36
CA LEU A 343 5.79 7.95 13.80
C LEU A 343 4.70 7.02 14.37
N ARG A 344 3.53 6.96 13.73
CA ARG A 344 2.44 6.06 14.15
C ARG A 344 2.87 4.60 14.13
N SER A 345 3.56 4.20 13.06
CA SER A 345 4.06 2.84 12.95
C SER A 345 5.17 2.56 13.98
N ALA A 346 5.98 3.53 14.36
CA ALA A 346 7.01 3.37 15.39
C ALA A 346 6.38 3.20 16.78
N VAL A 347 5.36 4.00 17.10
CA VAL A 347 4.58 3.83 18.34
C VAL A 347 3.95 2.45 18.40
N ALA A 348 3.31 2.00 17.31
CA ALA A 348 2.74 0.67 17.24
C ALA A 348 3.79 -0.45 17.42
N LEU A 349 4.99 -0.28 16.84
CA LEU A 349 6.08 -1.24 17.01
C LEU A 349 6.55 -1.33 18.48
N ALA A 350 6.57 -0.19 19.20
CA ALA A 350 6.87 -0.17 20.62
C ALA A 350 5.78 -0.86 21.46
N GLU A 351 4.50 -0.68 21.14
CA GLU A 351 3.41 -1.41 21.81
C GLU A 351 3.49 -2.92 21.57
N ILE A 352 3.81 -3.33 20.33
CA ILE A 352 4.05 -4.75 20.01
C ILE A 352 5.19 -5.30 20.87
N ALA A 353 6.30 -4.57 21.00
CA ALA A 353 7.42 -4.99 21.83
C ALA A 353 7.00 -5.22 23.29
N ARG A 354 6.23 -4.30 23.89
CA ARG A 354 5.76 -4.45 25.28
C ARG A 354 4.93 -5.72 25.46
N VAL A 355 4.00 -5.99 24.56
CA VAL A 355 3.20 -7.23 24.60
C VAL A 355 4.10 -8.46 24.54
N LEU A 356 5.14 -8.45 23.70
CA LEU A 356 6.06 -9.59 23.58
C LEU A 356 6.94 -9.78 24.82
N ILE A 357 7.31 -8.71 25.53
CA ILE A 357 8.00 -8.79 26.83
C ILE A 357 7.08 -9.43 27.88
N GLU A 358 5.86 -8.88 28.02
CA GLU A 358 4.86 -9.38 28.96
C GLU A 358 4.47 -10.85 28.68
N ARG A 359 4.56 -11.27 27.41
CA ARG A 359 4.21 -12.61 26.92
C ARG A 359 5.41 -13.38 26.39
N SER A 360 6.58 -13.17 26.99
CA SER A 360 7.85 -13.79 26.58
C SER A 360 7.81 -15.33 26.53
N SER A 361 6.94 -15.96 27.34
CA SER A 361 6.72 -17.42 27.28
C SER A 361 6.17 -17.93 25.95
N VAL A 362 5.46 -17.09 25.19
CA VAL A 362 4.91 -17.43 23.87
C VAL A 362 5.93 -17.12 22.75
N CYS A 363 6.80 -16.14 22.96
CA CYS A 363 7.82 -15.71 21.99
C CYS A 363 9.22 -15.83 22.61
N PRO A 364 9.77 -17.04 22.77
CA PRO A 364 11.05 -17.26 23.44
C PRO A 364 12.26 -16.73 22.65
N VAL A 365 12.06 -16.34 21.40
CA VAL A 365 13.08 -15.74 20.52
C VAL A 365 13.18 -14.22 20.74
N PHE A 366 12.27 -13.63 21.52
CA PHE A 366 12.27 -12.21 21.83
C PHE A 366 13.04 -11.94 23.11
N ASP A 367 14.32 -11.58 22.96
CA ASP A 367 15.27 -11.41 24.06
C ASP A 367 15.39 -9.97 24.59
N PHE A 368 14.45 -9.06 24.24
CA PHE A 368 14.48 -7.69 24.78
C PHE A 368 13.89 -7.64 26.19
N THR A 369 14.54 -6.88 27.06
CA THR A 369 14.05 -6.55 28.40
C THR A 369 13.28 -5.24 28.40
N GLU A 370 12.53 -4.97 29.47
CA GLU A 370 11.83 -3.69 29.65
C GLU A 370 12.83 -2.53 29.72
N ASP A 371 13.98 -2.75 30.36
CA ASP A 371 15.11 -1.80 30.42
C ASP A 371 15.67 -1.48 29.02
N ASP A 372 15.70 -2.44 28.09
CA ASP A 372 16.14 -2.20 26.70
C ASP A 372 15.18 -1.25 25.95
N LEU A 373 13.87 -1.32 26.23
CA LEU A 373 12.88 -0.42 25.64
C LEU A 373 12.91 0.98 26.26
N GLU A 374 13.31 1.08 27.53
CA GLU A 374 13.47 2.36 28.22
C GLU A 374 14.80 3.05 27.91
N GLY A 375 15.88 2.28 27.69
CA GLY A 375 17.18 2.79 27.26
C GLY A 375 17.14 3.52 25.91
N ASP A 376 16.29 3.07 24.98
CA ASP A 376 16.03 3.74 23.70
C ASP A 376 15.24 5.07 23.81
N ARG A 377 14.73 5.42 25.01
CA ARG A 377 14.10 6.73 25.28
C ARG A 377 15.09 7.81 25.71
N SER A 378 16.28 7.43 26.16
CA SER A 378 17.33 8.39 26.49
C SER A 378 18.13 8.69 25.23
N PRO A 379 18.12 9.93 24.72
CA PRO A 379 19.14 10.31 23.75
C PRO A 379 20.48 10.19 24.47
N ALA A 380 21.32 9.24 24.04
CA ALA A 380 22.74 9.32 24.36
C ALA A 380 23.26 10.65 23.80
N ASP A 381 23.94 11.40 24.67
CA ASP A 381 24.52 12.72 24.45
C ASP A 381 25.27 12.88 23.12
#